data_AF-A0A355BE98-F1
#
_entry.id   AF-A0A355BE98-F1
#
_cell.length_a   1.000
_cell.length_b   1.000
_cell.length_c   1.000
_cell.angle_alpha   90.00
_cell.angle_beta   90.00
_cell.angle_gamma   90.00
#
_symmetry.space_group_name_H-M   'P 1'
#
loop_
_entity.id
_entity.type
_entity.pdbx_description
1 polymer ?
#
loop_
_entity_poly.entity_id
_entity_poly.type
_entity_poly.pdbx_seq_one_letter_code
_entity_poly.pdbx_strand_id
1 'polypeptide(L)' 'TPYFKSNLLILTSTIDKNYTEIDSFILYICTKGSFTISVNSKTYSVAKGETILIPASMKNLVLATNDNAEILEVYY' A
#
# COMPACT_ATOMS: atom_id res chain seq x y z
N THR A 1 -1.71 -6.06 -17.20
CA THR A 1 -1.60 -7.29 -18.02
C THR A 1 -2.80 -8.17 -17.68
N PRO A 2 -3.06 -9.32 -18.33
CA PRO A 2 -4.22 -10.16 -17.94
C PRO A 2 -4.09 -10.85 -16.58
N TYR A 3 -2.94 -10.70 -15.90
CA TYR A 3 -2.63 -11.40 -14.65
C TYR A 3 -2.45 -10.49 -13.44
N PHE A 4 -1.99 -9.25 -13.62
CA PHE A 4 -1.85 -8.28 -12.54
C PHE A 4 -1.99 -6.85 -13.09
N LYS A 5 -2.58 -6.00 -12.27
CA LYS A 5 -2.52 -4.55 -12.39
C LYS A 5 -1.44 -4.04 -11.46
N SER A 6 -0.60 -3.15 -11.98
CA SER A 6 0.43 -2.46 -11.20
C SER A 6 0.22 -0.97 -11.34
N ASN A 7 0.14 -0.26 -10.21
CA ASN A 7 0.01 1.18 -10.15
C ASN A 7 1.21 1.76 -9.39
N LEU A 8 1.77 2.84 -9.92
CA LEU A 8 2.77 3.62 -9.19
C LEU A 8 2.02 4.65 -8.33
N LEU A 9 2.22 4.58 -7.02
CA LEU A 9 1.70 5.53 -6.06
C LEU A 9 2.83 6.40 -5.55
N ILE A 10 2.72 7.71 -5.80
CA ILE A 10 3.60 8.73 -5.22
C ILE A 10 2.89 9.27 -3.98
N LEU A 11 3.41 8.92 -2.81
CA LEU A 11 2.85 9.31 -1.54
C LEU A 11 3.63 10.50 -1.00
N THR A 12 2.97 11.65 -0.88
CA THR A 12 3.53 12.91 -0.34
C THR A 12 2.74 13.42 0.87
N SER A 13 1.59 12.80 1.14
CA SER A 13 0.70 13.12 2.25
C SER A 13 -0.02 11.86 2.70
N THR A 14 -0.77 11.95 3.79
CA THR A 14 -1.68 10.89 4.22
C THR A 14 -2.81 10.70 3.20
N ILE A 15 -3.12 9.45 2.85
CA ILE A 15 -4.26 9.09 2.00
C ILE A 15 -5.02 7.90 2.58
N ASP A 16 -6.33 7.87 2.35
CA ASP A 16 -7.20 6.73 2.63
C ASP A 16 -7.33 5.86 1.38
N LYS A 17 -7.23 4.54 1.58
CA LYS A 17 -7.43 3.53 0.54
C LYS A 17 -8.60 2.63 0.91
N ASN A 18 -9.54 2.50 -0.01
CA ASN A 18 -10.69 1.60 0.10
C ASN A 18 -10.58 0.52 -0.99
N TYR A 19 -10.49 -0.73 -0.55
CA TYR A 19 -10.36 -1.93 -1.36
C TYR A 19 -11.58 -2.86 -1.25
N THR A 20 -12.74 -2.32 -0.90
CA THR A 20 -14.00 -3.09 -0.82
C THR A 20 -14.31 -3.81 -2.12
N GLU A 21 -14.01 -3.19 -3.27
CA GLU A 21 -14.26 -3.77 -4.61
C GLU A 21 -13.19 -4.78 -5.06
N ILE A 22 -12.08 -4.91 -4.33
CA ILE A 22 -11.01 -5.86 -4.65
C ILE A 22 -11.14 -7.07 -3.73
N ASP A 23 -11.34 -8.25 -4.32
CA ASP A 23 -11.43 -9.54 -3.61
C ASP A 23 -10.17 -10.39 -3.77
N SER A 24 -9.02 -9.71 -3.79
CA SER A 24 -7.69 -10.30 -3.85
C SER A 24 -6.78 -9.60 -2.86
N PHE A 25 -5.63 -10.21 -2.57
CA PHE A 25 -4.56 -9.52 -1.86
C PHE A 25 -3.99 -8.37 -2.69
N ILE A 26 -3.44 -7.39 -1.98
CA ILE A 26 -2.70 -6.26 -2.56
C ILE A 26 -1.27 -6.35 -2.06
N LEU A 27 -0.31 -6.19 -2.97
CA LEU A 27 1.10 -6.11 -2.65
C LEU A 27 1.54 -4.65 -2.76
N TYR A 28 2.18 -4.14 -1.71
CA TYR A 28 2.90 -2.88 -1.78
C TYR A 28 4.39 -3.12 -1.68
N ILE A 29 5.12 -2.57 -2.65
CA ILE A 29 6.58 -2.58 -2.68
C ILE A 29 7.05 -1.14 -2.54
N CYS A 30 7.83 -0.82 -1.50
CA CYS A 30 8.39 0.52 -1.35
C CYS A 30 9.63 0.67 -2.25
N THR A 31 9.54 1.42 -3.33
CA THR A 31 10.67 1.62 -4.27
C THR A 31 11.54 2.81 -3.86
N LYS A 32 11.00 3.74 -3.06
CA LYS A 32 11.72 4.90 -2.54
C LYS A 32 11.10 5.42 -1.24
N GLY A 33 11.93 5.98 -0.37
CA GLY A 33 11.49 6.60 0.88
C GLY A 33 11.04 5.55 1.91
N SER A 34 10.06 5.94 2.71
CA SER A 34 9.38 5.04 3.65
C SER A 34 7.95 5.51 3.87
N PHE A 35 7.06 4.60 4.21
CA PHE A 35 5.68 4.92 4.54
C PHE A 35 5.18 4.03 5.67
N THR A 36 4.01 4.38 6.20
CA THR A 36 3.32 3.63 7.23
C THR A 36 1.93 3.26 6.73
N ILE A 37 1.47 2.08 7.14
CA ILE A 37 0.12 1.58 6.89
C ILE A 37 -0.58 1.44 8.22
N SER A 38 -1.71 2.10 8.39
CA SER A 38 -2.55 1.93 9.57
C SER A 38 -3.83 1.15 9.21
N VAL A 39 -4.07 0.07 9.95
CA VAL A 39 -5.23 -0.81 9.80
C VAL A 39 -5.60 -1.42 11.16
N ASN A 40 -6.88 -1.42 11.52
CA ASN A 40 -7.39 -1.99 12.78
C ASN A 40 -6.57 -1.57 14.02
N SER A 41 -6.28 -0.27 14.13
CA SER A 41 -5.49 0.32 15.23
C SER A 41 -4.04 -0.15 15.34
N LYS A 42 -3.52 -0.85 14.33
CA LYS A 42 -2.10 -1.21 14.20
C LYS A 42 -1.47 -0.40 13.08
N THR A 43 -0.22 -0.02 13.29
CA THR A 43 0.58 0.68 12.29
C THR A 43 1.81 -0.15 11.96
N TYR A 44 2.08 -0.29 10.66
CA TYR A 44 3.24 -1.00 10.13
C TYR A 44 4.08 -0.02 9.32
N SER A 45 5.38 0.05 9.61
CA SER A 45 6.33 0.84 8.83
C SER A 45 6.93 -0.01 7.72
N VAL A 46 7.09 0.58 6.54
CA VAL A 46 7.67 -0.06 5.36
C VAL A 46 8.68 0.90 4.75
N ALA A 47 9.94 0.48 4.71
CA ALA A 47 11.05 1.23 4.14
C ALA A 47 11.37 0.76 2.71
N LYS A 48 12.16 1.56 1.99
CA LYS A 48 12.65 1.23 0.65
C LYS A 48 13.23 -0.19 0.60
N GLY A 49 12.77 -0.96 -0.39
CA GLY A 49 13.17 -2.35 -0.63
C GLY A 49 12.30 -3.37 0.11
N GLU A 50 11.50 -2.93 1.07
CA GLU A 50 10.56 -3.80 1.78
C GLU A 50 9.25 -3.94 0.99
N THR A 51 8.58 -5.05 1.27
CA THR A 51 7.31 -5.41 0.66
C THR A 51 6.35 -5.86 1.75
N ILE A 52 5.10 -5.45 1.63
CA ILE A 52 4.03 -5.88 2.53
C ILE A 52 2.84 -6.38 1.72
N LEU A 53 2.27 -7.48 2.19
CA LEU A 53 1.06 -8.08 1.63
C LEU A 53 -0.13 -7.71 2.49
N ILE A 54 -1.18 -7.21 1.84
CA ILE A 54 -2.44 -6.85 2.46
C ILE A 54 -3.47 -7.89 2.07
N PRO A 55 -4.01 -8.68 3.03
CA PRO A 55 -5.04 -9.67 2.75
C PRO A 55 -6.34 -9.04 2.25
N ALA A 56 -7.09 -9.77 1.43
CA ALA A 56 -8.39 -9.34 0.90
C ALA A 56 -9.44 -9.03 1.99
N SER A 57 -9.25 -9.54 3.21
CA SER A 57 -10.10 -9.26 4.37
C SER A 57 -9.96 -7.82 4.90
N MET A 58 -8.89 -7.11 4.55
CA MET A 58 -8.65 -5.73 4.95
C MET A 58 -9.12 -4.78 3.85
N LYS A 59 -10.21 -4.04 4.13
CA LYS A 59 -10.82 -3.16 3.13
C LYS A 59 -10.37 -1.71 3.22
N ASN A 60 -10.15 -1.20 4.42
CA ASN A 60 -9.80 0.21 4.64
C ASN A 60 -8.42 0.31 5.26
N LEU A 61 -7.57 1.13 4.66
CA LEU A 61 -6.22 1.40 5.12
C LEU A 61 -5.94 2.89 5.06
N VAL A 62 -5.07 3.36 5.94
CA VAL A 62 -4.49 4.69 5.87
C VAL A 62 -3.02 4.57 5.54
N LEU A 63 -2.58 5.19 4.46
CA LEU A 63 -1.16 5.30 4.11
C LEU A 63 -0.66 6.67 4.49
N ALA A 64 0.45 6.75 5.21
CA ALA A 64 1.07 8.02 5.57
C ALA A 64 2.58 7.95 5.40
N THR A 65 3.20 9.08 5.08
CA THR A 65 4.67 9.22 5.07
C THR A 65 5.02 10.57 5.67
N ASN A 66 6.19 10.65 6.30
CA ASN A 66 6.74 11.91 6.81
C ASN A 66 7.49 12.69 5.72
N ASP A 67 7.86 12.02 4.62
CA ASP A 67 8.62 12.59 3.51
C ASP A 67 7.91 12.27 2.19
N ASN A 68 8.65 11.84 1.16
CA ASN A 68 8.11 11.32 -0.08
C ASN A 68 8.39 9.82 -0.17
N ALA A 69 7.38 9.03 -0.54
CA ALA A 69 7.52 7.62 -0.82
C ALA A 69 7.01 7.27 -2.22
N GLU A 70 7.70 6.33 -2.87
CA GLU A 70 7.23 5.71 -4.10
C GLU A 70 6.88 4.27 -3.79
N ILE A 71 5.65 3.89 -4.14
CA ILE A 71 5.08 2.59 -3.79
C ILE A 71 4.53 1.96 -5.07
N LEU A 72 4.98 0.75 -5.38
CA LEU A 72 4.36 -0.05 -6.41
C LEU A 72 3.23 -0.86 -5.78
N GLU A 73 2.00 -0.54 -6.17
CA GLU A 73 0.77 -1.22 -5.77
C GLU A 73 0.43 -2.28 -6.82
N VAL A 74 0.34 -3.55 -6.43
CA VAL A 74 0.06 -4.67 -7.34
C VAL A 74 -1.10 -5.51 -6.82
N TYR A 75 -2.09 -5.78 -7.67
CA TYR A 75 -3.25 -6.62 -7.36
C TYR A 75 -3.84 -7.21 -8.65
N TYR A 76 -4.77 -8.15 -8.50
CA TYR A 76 -5.56 -8.71 -9.61
C TYR A 76 -6.82 -7.90 -9.83
#